data_AF-A0A2A4EB44-F1
#
_entry.id   AF-A0A2A4EB44-F1
#
_cell.length_a   1.000
_cell.length_b   1.000
_cell.length_c   1.000
_cell.angle_alpha   90.00
_cell.angle_beta   90.00
_cell.angle_gamma   90.00
#
_symmetry.space_group_name_H-M   'P 1'
#
loop_
_entity.id
_entity.type
_entity.pdbx_description
1 polymer ?
#
loop_
_entity_poly.entity_id
_entity_poly.type
_entity_poly.pdbx_seq_one_letter_code
_entity_poly.pdbx_strand_id
1 'polypeptide(L)'
;MTDELERLANGVLWPGFFGTEAPEWLLAELRDGLAGVVYFGQNIGDGLSELSDAILAANPSALIGIDEEGGSVTRLESATGSTLPGAAQLGRVDDIEATRETGAELARRVATIGGNVVLGPVADVNTDPRNPVIGVRSFGSDEALVSRHVVAEVDGIQTGGVAACVKHFPGHGDTHLDSHHSLPEISLDIEEFERVHLAPFRAAIEAGVDSIMTAHIVVPAWGDEPATLNPRVLGMLRDWGFDGVIITDALDMAAIRETVGLGGGAARALAAGADLLCIGNPTNPGEAAASDQDERDFRAARDGIVAALRDGSLSRERVEDAARRVAGLAQKLQVRDAAAHPSAAFDAAEIVGRAVTGAEADAKELAVVDARRRSSLAVDSAAGYVAAALAGDGHRARLDVARTSVEEQDAALDEAIAADGLTVLLIDRPDVDPAQRELVERAAQRDRDAVVVNVGLAPEAALPLPVVQVGAASRVGAEVARARLSAASAPLISSSEGAERPV
;
A
#
# COMPACT_ATOMS: atom_id res chain seq x y z
N MET A 1 13.09 16.86 31.07
CA MET A 1 14.34 16.25 30.59
C MET A 1 14.09 14.77 30.56
N THR A 2 13.93 14.25 29.36
CA THR A 2 13.61 12.87 29.03
C THR A 2 14.79 11.96 29.41
N ASP A 3 14.54 10.70 29.79
CA ASP A 3 15.60 9.75 30.17
C ASP A 3 16.53 9.48 28.98
N GLU A 4 17.76 9.05 29.24
CA GLU A 4 18.71 8.65 28.19
C GLU A 4 18.18 7.44 27.41
N LEU A 5 17.54 6.50 28.11
CA LEU A 5 16.92 5.32 27.50
C LEU A 5 15.66 5.67 26.68
N GLU A 6 14.88 6.67 27.13
CA GLU A 6 13.71 7.14 26.39
C GLU A 6 14.13 7.82 25.07
N ARG A 7 15.16 8.68 25.07
CA ARG A 7 15.73 9.25 23.83
C ARG A 7 16.30 8.17 22.90
N LEU A 8 16.96 7.15 23.45
CA LEU A 8 17.47 6.03 22.65
C LEU A 8 16.35 5.21 22.01
N ALA A 9 15.24 4.98 22.73
CA ALA A 9 14.05 4.33 22.18
C ALA A 9 13.36 5.21 21.12
N ASN A 10 13.24 6.52 21.34
CA ASN A 10 12.66 7.45 20.37
C ASN A 10 13.39 7.41 19.01
N GLY A 11 14.72 7.25 19.01
CA GLY A 11 15.54 7.14 17.80
C GLY A 11 15.29 5.89 16.93
N VAL A 12 14.40 4.97 17.35
CA VAL A 12 14.00 3.77 16.60
C VAL A 12 12.47 3.61 16.47
N LEU A 13 11.68 4.63 16.86
CA LEU A 13 10.22 4.59 16.85
C LEU A 13 9.62 5.47 15.76
N TRP A 14 8.59 4.97 15.08
CA TRP A 14 7.98 5.61 13.91
C TRP A 14 6.45 5.54 13.95
N PRO A 15 5.79 6.40 14.73
CA PRO A 15 4.35 6.36 14.93
C PRO A 15 3.54 7.10 13.86
N GLY A 16 2.35 6.58 13.56
CA GLY A 16 1.23 7.37 13.06
C GLY A 16 0.54 8.16 14.18
N PHE A 17 -0.31 9.12 13.80
CA PHE A 17 -1.07 9.96 14.72
C PHE A 17 -2.41 10.40 14.13
N PHE A 18 -3.35 10.81 14.99
CA PHE A 18 -4.69 11.21 14.59
C PHE A 18 -4.80 12.70 14.20
N GLY A 19 -5.56 12.97 13.13
CA GLY A 19 -5.89 14.31 12.65
C GLY A 19 -4.90 14.91 11.64
N THR A 20 -5.21 16.12 11.19
CA THR A 20 -4.46 16.90 10.18
C THR A 20 -3.52 17.95 10.79
N GLU A 21 -3.33 17.93 12.11
CA GLU A 21 -2.41 18.78 12.86
C GLU A 21 -1.53 17.88 13.75
N ALA A 22 -0.23 18.19 13.89
CA ALA A 22 0.67 17.39 14.72
C ALA A 22 0.37 17.65 16.21
N PRO A 23 0.00 16.63 17.01
CA PRO A 23 -0.30 16.84 18.43
C PRO A 23 0.96 17.22 19.23
N GLU A 24 0.82 18.01 20.29
CA GLU A 24 1.97 18.51 21.07
C GLU A 24 2.81 17.38 21.70
N TRP A 25 2.21 16.23 22.03
CA TRP A 25 2.98 15.07 22.49
C TRP A 25 3.99 14.61 21.43
N LEU A 26 3.59 14.60 20.16
CA LEU A 26 4.42 14.17 19.04
C LEU A 26 5.52 15.19 18.76
N LEU A 27 5.17 16.49 18.76
CA LEU A 27 6.15 17.58 18.62
C LEU A 27 7.15 17.63 19.78
N ALA A 28 6.76 17.22 21.00
CA ALA A 28 7.67 17.05 22.12
C ALA A 28 8.64 15.88 21.92
N GLU A 29 8.15 14.69 21.57
CA GLU A 29 8.99 13.50 21.38
C GLU A 29 9.91 13.64 20.15
N LEU A 30 9.48 14.34 19.08
CA LEU A 30 10.33 14.76 17.95
C LEU A 30 11.51 15.62 18.39
N ARG A 31 11.27 16.65 19.22
CA ARG A 31 12.35 17.48 19.79
C ARG A 31 13.29 16.69 20.71
N ASP A 32 12.81 15.60 21.31
CA ASP A 32 13.59 14.64 22.10
C ASP A 32 14.17 13.47 21.27
N GLY A 33 14.12 13.54 19.94
CA GLY A 33 14.82 12.61 19.03
C GLY A 33 13.99 11.45 18.48
N LEU A 34 12.66 11.56 18.44
CA LEU A 34 11.80 10.62 17.71
C LEU A 34 12.21 10.56 16.22
N ALA A 35 12.34 9.34 15.68
CA ALA A 35 12.86 9.12 14.33
C ALA A 35 12.00 9.75 13.22
N GLY A 36 10.70 9.93 13.45
CA GLY A 36 9.80 10.61 12.52
C GLY A 36 8.34 10.19 12.68
N VAL A 37 7.57 10.19 11.58
CA VAL A 37 6.15 9.80 11.56
C VAL A 37 5.76 8.98 10.32
N VAL A 38 4.64 8.28 10.40
CA VAL A 38 3.96 7.67 9.23
C VAL A 38 2.61 8.33 8.99
N TYR A 39 2.38 8.83 7.78
CA TYR A 39 1.10 9.39 7.34
C TYR A 39 0.13 8.33 6.83
N PHE A 40 -1.12 8.46 7.25
CA PHE A 40 -2.28 7.69 6.82
C PHE A 40 -3.33 8.63 6.22
N GLY A 41 -4.39 8.09 5.60
CA GLY A 41 -5.41 8.88 4.88
C GLY A 41 -6.08 9.98 5.72
N GLN A 42 -6.12 9.85 7.06
CA GLN A 42 -6.68 10.87 7.96
C GLN A 42 -5.80 12.11 8.16
N ASN A 43 -4.51 12.02 7.85
CA ASN A 43 -3.58 13.15 7.93
C ASN A 43 -3.65 14.01 6.67
N ILE A 44 -4.32 13.52 5.62
CA ILE A 44 -4.37 14.11 4.29
C ILE A 44 -5.52 15.13 4.22
N GLY A 45 -5.17 16.39 3.98
CA GLY A 45 -6.09 17.51 3.86
C GLY A 45 -5.36 18.77 3.40
N ASP A 46 -6.09 19.89 3.31
CA ASP A 46 -5.59 21.13 2.70
C ASP A 46 -4.30 21.69 3.34
N GLY A 47 -4.04 21.38 4.63
CA GLY A 47 -2.86 21.83 5.39
C GLY A 47 -1.73 20.81 5.53
N LEU A 48 -1.65 19.80 4.65
CA LEU A 48 -0.66 18.71 4.75
C LEU A 48 0.79 19.20 4.64
N SER A 49 1.06 20.26 3.87
CA SER A 49 2.41 20.83 3.77
C SER A 49 2.80 21.54 5.07
N GLU A 50 1.90 22.33 5.67
CA GLU A 50 2.09 22.99 6.97
C GLU A 50 2.25 21.97 8.11
N LEU A 51 1.59 20.82 8.03
CA LEU A 51 1.77 19.69 8.93
C LEU A 51 3.20 19.14 8.88
N SER A 52 3.73 18.89 7.68
CA SER A 52 5.12 18.46 7.50
C SER A 52 6.13 19.53 7.93
N ASP A 53 5.87 20.81 7.64
CA ASP A 53 6.71 21.92 8.10
C ASP A 53 6.79 21.96 9.64
N ALA A 54 5.69 21.73 10.34
CA ALA A 54 5.68 21.67 11.81
C ALA A 54 6.49 20.49 12.36
N ILE A 55 6.42 19.33 11.71
CA ILE A 55 7.18 18.13 12.08
C ILE A 55 8.68 18.33 11.82
N LEU A 56 9.06 18.86 10.65
CA LEU A 56 10.45 19.15 10.29
C LEU A 56 11.04 20.31 11.10
N ALA A 57 10.22 21.27 11.56
CA ALA A 57 10.64 22.29 12.51
C ALA A 57 10.91 21.72 13.91
N ALA A 58 10.21 20.67 14.32
CA ALA A 58 10.46 19.95 15.58
C ALA A 58 11.68 19.02 15.50
N ASN A 59 11.85 18.33 14.37
CA ASN A 59 13.03 17.52 14.06
C ASN A 59 13.37 17.58 12.55
N PRO A 60 14.42 18.34 12.14
CA PRO A 60 14.83 18.44 10.73
C PRO A 60 15.34 17.14 10.10
N SER A 61 15.55 16.10 10.91
CA SER A 61 15.96 14.75 10.49
C SER A 61 14.81 13.73 10.59
N ALA A 62 13.56 14.18 10.76
CA ALA A 62 12.40 13.29 10.81
C ALA A 62 12.22 12.54 9.48
N LEU A 63 12.08 11.22 9.57
CA LEU A 63 11.59 10.39 8.48
C LEU A 63 10.07 10.55 8.39
N ILE A 64 9.55 11.08 7.30
CA ILE A 64 8.11 11.25 7.07
C ILE A 64 7.73 10.23 6.00
N GLY A 65 7.12 9.13 6.44
CA GLY A 65 6.76 7.99 5.60
C GLY A 65 5.30 7.99 5.17
N ILE A 66 5.03 7.42 4.00
CA ILE A 66 3.66 7.29 3.49
C ILE A 66 3.50 6.06 2.59
N ASP A 67 2.33 5.44 2.71
CA ASP A 67 1.95 4.22 1.98
C ASP A 67 1.30 4.54 0.62
N GLU A 68 2.11 5.16 -0.24
CA GLU A 68 1.73 5.58 -1.60
C GLU A 68 2.31 4.56 -2.61
N GLU A 69 1.52 3.55 -2.97
CA GLU A 69 1.91 2.50 -3.96
C GLU A 69 1.36 2.79 -5.38
N GLY A 70 0.42 3.74 -5.50
CA GLY A 70 -0.37 3.91 -6.71
C GLY A 70 -1.50 2.86 -6.85
N GLY A 71 -2.25 2.93 -7.96
CA GLY A 71 -3.30 1.96 -8.24
C GLY A 71 -4.38 1.88 -7.15
N SER A 72 -4.44 0.74 -6.46
CA SER A 72 -5.42 0.46 -5.39
C SER A 72 -5.00 0.99 -4.01
N VAL A 73 -3.74 1.38 -3.80
CA VAL A 73 -3.23 1.85 -2.50
C VAL A 73 -2.58 3.22 -2.66
N THR A 74 -3.32 4.23 -2.22
CA THR A 74 -2.90 5.63 -2.15
C THR A 74 -3.36 6.21 -0.83
N ARG A 75 -2.55 7.07 -0.23
CA ARG A 75 -2.95 7.92 0.90
C ARG A 75 -3.21 9.33 0.40
N LEU A 76 -2.33 9.88 -0.44
CA LEU A 76 -2.45 11.25 -1.00
C LEU A 76 -3.77 11.47 -1.75
N GLU A 77 -4.26 10.45 -2.47
CA GLU A 77 -5.52 10.47 -3.20
C GLU A 77 -6.57 9.55 -2.54
N SER A 78 -6.46 9.25 -1.24
CA SER A 78 -7.38 8.32 -0.54
C SER A 78 -8.86 8.68 -0.62
N ALA A 79 -9.19 9.98 -0.74
CA ALA A 79 -10.56 10.46 -0.92
C ALA A 79 -11.07 10.40 -2.39
N THR A 80 -10.16 10.41 -3.37
CA THR A 80 -10.46 10.63 -4.80
C THR A 80 -10.07 9.47 -5.71
N GLY A 81 -9.30 8.51 -5.21
CA GLY A 81 -8.75 7.38 -5.96
C GLY A 81 -7.49 7.75 -6.74
N SER A 82 -6.53 6.81 -6.79
CA SER A 82 -5.22 7.09 -7.39
C SER A 82 -5.32 7.46 -8.87
N THR A 83 -4.54 8.46 -9.25
CA THR A 83 -4.23 8.81 -10.64
C THR A 83 -3.02 8.09 -11.20
N LEU A 84 -2.32 7.29 -10.40
CA LEU A 84 -1.11 6.57 -10.81
C LEU A 84 -1.41 5.11 -11.19
N PRO A 85 -0.60 4.49 -12.06
CA PRO A 85 -0.66 3.06 -12.31
C PRO A 85 -0.49 2.26 -11.01
N GLY A 86 -1.11 1.08 -10.91
CA GLY A 86 -0.79 0.09 -9.89
C GLY A 86 0.23 -0.93 -10.36
N ALA A 87 0.90 -1.63 -9.44
CA ALA A 87 1.90 -2.66 -9.75
C ALA A 87 1.41 -3.71 -10.77
N ALA A 88 0.21 -4.27 -10.60
CA ALA A 88 -0.33 -5.25 -11.57
C ALA A 88 -0.67 -4.67 -12.96
N GLN A 89 -0.77 -3.35 -13.09
CA GLN A 89 -0.89 -2.67 -14.38
C GLN A 89 0.50 -2.52 -15.01
N LEU A 90 1.49 -2.06 -14.24
CA LEU A 90 2.89 -1.94 -14.67
C LEU A 90 3.47 -3.29 -15.11
N GLY A 91 3.29 -4.34 -14.31
CA GLY A 91 3.76 -5.69 -14.62
C GLY A 91 3.02 -6.37 -15.79
N ARG A 92 1.79 -5.93 -16.12
CA ARG A 92 1.10 -6.36 -17.34
C ARG A 92 1.65 -5.68 -18.59
N VAL A 93 2.05 -4.42 -18.48
CA VAL A 93 2.66 -3.66 -19.58
C VAL A 93 4.10 -4.11 -19.81
N ASP A 94 4.81 -4.56 -18.77
CA ASP A 94 6.21 -5.00 -18.77
C ASP A 94 7.17 -3.95 -19.37
N ASP A 95 6.83 -2.68 -19.14
CA ASP A 95 7.66 -1.52 -19.49
C ASP A 95 8.38 -1.02 -18.23
N ILE A 96 9.68 -1.27 -18.23
CA ILE A 96 10.60 -0.95 -17.13
C ILE A 96 10.84 0.56 -17.02
N GLU A 97 10.74 1.31 -18.12
CA GLU A 97 10.85 2.77 -18.06
C GLU A 97 9.59 3.37 -17.45
N ALA A 98 8.40 2.96 -17.90
CA ALA A 98 7.12 3.38 -17.30
C ALA A 98 7.05 3.08 -15.79
N THR A 99 7.69 1.99 -15.34
CA THR A 99 7.81 1.63 -13.91
C THR A 99 8.74 2.57 -13.16
N ARG A 100 9.92 2.89 -13.72
CA ARG A 100 10.84 3.89 -13.14
C ARG A 100 10.21 5.27 -13.08
N GLU A 101 9.54 5.70 -14.15
CA GLU A 101 8.85 6.98 -14.22
C GLU A 101 7.70 7.07 -13.19
N THR A 102 6.97 5.97 -12.96
CA THR A 102 5.97 5.89 -11.89
C THR A 102 6.61 6.06 -10.51
N GLY A 103 7.72 5.36 -10.23
CA GLY A 103 8.49 5.53 -8.99
C GLY A 103 9.02 6.95 -8.78
N ALA A 104 9.46 7.62 -9.86
CA ALA A 104 9.90 9.01 -9.80
C ALA A 104 8.74 10.00 -9.54
N GLU A 105 7.56 9.76 -10.11
CA GLU A 105 6.35 10.56 -9.82
C GLU A 105 5.83 10.33 -8.40
N LEU A 106 5.86 9.09 -7.88
CA LEU A 106 5.59 8.78 -6.48
C LEU A 106 6.52 9.59 -5.55
N ALA A 107 7.83 9.51 -5.79
CA ALA A 107 8.81 10.28 -5.03
C ALA A 107 8.56 11.79 -5.11
N ARG A 108 8.30 12.33 -6.30
CA ARG A 108 8.00 13.75 -6.49
C ARG A 108 6.77 14.19 -5.69
N ARG A 109 5.69 13.40 -5.69
CA ARG A 109 4.46 13.70 -4.93
C ARG A 109 4.70 13.67 -3.43
N VAL A 110 5.42 12.66 -2.94
CA VAL A 110 5.77 12.51 -1.51
C VAL A 110 6.69 13.65 -1.05
N ALA A 111 7.72 13.99 -1.82
CA ALA A 111 8.60 15.14 -1.55
C ALA A 111 7.84 16.48 -1.58
N THR A 112 6.86 16.65 -2.47
CA THR A 112 6.04 17.88 -2.57
C THR A 112 5.29 18.19 -1.27
N ILE A 113 4.94 17.15 -0.49
CA ILE A 113 4.25 17.29 0.81
C ILE A 113 5.21 17.18 2.01
N GLY A 114 6.53 17.30 1.80
CA GLY A 114 7.56 17.19 2.84
C GLY A 114 7.89 15.77 3.29
N GLY A 115 7.31 14.75 2.63
CA GLY A 115 7.59 13.34 2.86
C GLY A 115 8.94 12.93 2.28
N ASN A 116 9.58 11.93 2.88
CA ASN A 116 10.91 11.47 2.46
C ASN A 116 11.11 9.94 2.50
N VAL A 117 10.08 9.16 2.82
CA VAL A 117 10.06 7.69 2.66
C VAL A 117 8.78 7.24 1.94
N VAL A 118 8.92 6.59 0.80
CA VAL A 118 7.83 5.85 0.13
C VAL A 118 7.82 4.43 0.67
N LEU A 119 6.68 3.97 1.19
CA LEU A 119 6.51 2.58 1.63
C LEU A 119 6.21 1.66 0.43
N GLY A 120 7.17 1.59 -0.49
CA GLY A 120 7.13 0.75 -1.68
C GLY A 120 8.51 0.68 -2.35
N PRO A 121 8.68 -0.15 -3.40
CA PRO A 121 7.63 -0.95 -4.05
C PRO A 121 7.21 -2.21 -3.27
N VAL A 122 6.08 -2.79 -3.67
CA VAL A 122 5.68 -4.14 -3.25
C VAL A 122 6.44 -5.17 -4.08
N ALA A 123 7.18 -6.04 -3.39
CA ALA A 123 8.04 -7.08 -3.94
C ALA A 123 7.50 -8.50 -3.74
N ASP A 124 6.27 -8.62 -3.24
CA ASP A 124 5.61 -9.91 -3.08
C ASP A 124 5.26 -10.52 -4.44
N VAL A 125 5.73 -11.74 -4.71
CA VAL A 125 5.32 -12.51 -5.91
C VAL A 125 3.97 -13.16 -5.64
N ASN A 126 2.91 -12.71 -6.33
CA ASN A 126 1.54 -13.18 -6.06
C ASN A 126 1.27 -14.52 -6.77
N THR A 127 1.90 -15.58 -6.29
CA THR A 127 1.74 -16.97 -6.75
C THR A 127 0.31 -17.48 -6.58
N ASP A 128 -0.36 -17.12 -5.48
CA ASP A 128 -1.76 -17.50 -5.27
C ASP A 128 -2.75 -16.36 -5.61
N PRO A 129 -3.62 -16.52 -6.63
CA PRO A 129 -4.57 -15.48 -7.03
C PRO A 129 -5.69 -15.24 -6.00
N ARG A 130 -5.83 -16.10 -4.99
CA ARG A 130 -6.80 -15.99 -3.89
C ARG A 130 -6.25 -15.18 -2.71
N ASN A 131 -5.00 -14.73 -2.78
CA ASN A 131 -4.37 -13.89 -1.75
C ASN A 131 -5.21 -12.62 -1.49
N PRO A 132 -5.75 -12.43 -0.27
CA PRO A 132 -6.67 -11.32 0.00
C PRO A 132 -5.97 -9.99 0.30
N VAL A 133 -4.63 -9.98 0.43
CA VAL A 133 -3.82 -8.84 0.91
C VAL A 133 -2.98 -8.22 -0.21
N ILE A 134 -2.41 -9.05 -1.10
CA ILE A 134 -1.50 -8.61 -2.17
C ILE A 134 -2.29 -8.41 -3.47
N GLY A 135 -2.60 -9.49 -4.21
CA GLY A 135 -3.37 -9.42 -5.44
C GLY A 135 -2.80 -8.40 -6.44
N VAL A 136 -3.59 -7.38 -6.77
CA VAL A 136 -3.20 -6.29 -7.71
C VAL A 136 -2.07 -5.36 -7.21
N ARG A 137 -1.64 -5.49 -5.95
CA ARG A 137 -0.47 -4.79 -5.40
C ARG A 137 0.86 -5.42 -5.81
N SER A 138 0.84 -6.64 -6.35
CA SER A 138 2.03 -7.25 -6.96
C SER A 138 2.13 -6.91 -8.45
N PHE A 139 3.35 -6.85 -8.98
CA PHE A 139 3.60 -6.82 -10.42
C PHE A 139 3.18 -8.12 -11.13
N GLY A 140 3.10 -9.26 -10.42
CA GLY A 140 2.60 -10.53 -10.97
C GLY A 140 3.00 -11.77 -10.18
N SER A 141 2.83 -12.93 -10.80
CA SER A 141 3.08 -14.26 -10.22
C SER A 141 4.42 -14.89 -10.61
N ASP A 142 5.26 -14.19 -11.39
CA ASP A 142 6.59 -14.64 -11.84
C ASP A 142 7.69 -13.85 -11.12
N GLU A 143 8.64 -14.55 -10.50
CA GLU A 143 9.67 -13.88 -9.69
C GLU A 143 10.61 -12.98 -10.50
N ALA A 144 10.85 -13.28 -11.78
CA ALA A 144 11.72 -12.48 -12.65
C ALA A 144 11.01 -11.21 -13.15
N LEU A 145 9.69 -11.23 -13.30
CA LEU A 145 8.84 -10.06 -13.52
C LEU A 145 8.85 -9.15 -12.29
N VAL A 146 8.50 -9.68 -11.12
CA VAL A 146 8.47 -8.88 -9.89
C VAL A 146 9.85 -8.29 -9.59
N SER A 147 10.94 -9.07 -9.71
CA SER A 147 12.30 -8.58 -9.45
C SER A 147 12.69 -7.38 -10.33
N ARG A 148 12.42 -7.42 -11.65
CA ARG A 148 12.83 -6.33 -12.56
C ARG A 148 12.02 -5.05 -12.36
N HIS A 149 10.73 -5.17 -12.06
CA HIS A 149 9.89 -4.01 -11.75
C HIS A 149 10.22 -3.40 -10.38
N VAL A 150 10.46 -4.22 -9.36
CA VAL A 150 10.92 -3.77 -8.03
C VAL A 150 12.20 -2.95 -8.15
N VAL A 151 13.20 -3.44 -8.89
CA VAL A 151 14.45 -2.68 -9.10
C VAL A 151 14.21 -1.35 -9.82
N ALA A 152 13.31 -1.32 -10.81
CA ALA A 152 13.01 -0.10 -11.56
C ALA A 152 12.25 0.94 -10.73
N GLU A 153 11.28 0.53 -9.92
CA GLU A 153 10.55 1.44 -9.03
C GLU A 153 11.44 1.93 -7.87
N VAL A 154 12.32 1.08 -7.32
CA VAL A 154 13.37 1.51 -6.37
C VAL A 154 14.28 2.57 -6.98
N ASP A 155 14.76 2.36 -8.21
CA ASP A 155 15.59 3.32 -8.93
C ASP A 155 14.85 4.66 -9.15
N GLY A 156 13.61 4.60 -9.62
CA GLY A 156 12.74 5.78 -9.79
C GLY A 156 12.52 6.56 -8.50
N ILE A 157 12.13 5.87 -7.42
CA ILE A 157 11.88 6.47 -6.11
C ILE A 157 13.15 7.14 -5.56
N GLN A 158 14.29 6.42 -5.57
CA GLN A 158 15.53 6.88 -4.95
C GLN A 158 16.24 7.97 -5.76
N THR A 159 16.10 7.97 -7.09
CA THR A 159 16.58 9.08 -7.95
C THR A 159 15.67 10.30 -7.87
N GLY A 160 14.37 10.11 -7.58
CA GLY A 160 13.43 11.16 -7.20
C GLY A 160 13.70 11.83 -5.84
N GLY A 161 14.68 11.36 -5.08
CA GLY A 161 15.23 12.03 -3.88
C GLY A 161 14.81 11.45 -2.53
N VAL A 162 13.75 10.63 -2.49
CA VAL A 162 13.21 10.01 -1.26
C VAL A 162 13.76 8.59 -1.05
N ALA A 163 13.47 7.95 0.08
CA ALA A 163 13.82 6.54 0.31
C ALA A 163 12.76 5.60 -0.27
N ALA A 164 13.20 4.49 -0.87
CA ALA A 164 12.34 3.33 -1.15
C ALA A 164 12.37 2.36 0.04
N CYS A 165 11.22 1.75 0.33
CA CYS A 165 11.05 0.73 1.36
C CYS A 165 10.34 -0.49 0.78
N VAL A 166 11.15 -1.47 0.35
CA VAL A 166 10.66 -2.67 -0.34
C VAL A 166 9.95 -3.61 0.63
N LYS A 167 8.77 -4.11 0.27
CA LYS A 167 7.87 -4.84 1.20
C LYS A 167 7.13 -6.02 0.55
N HIS A 168 6.69 -7.05 1.29
CA HIS A 168 6.78 -7.23 2.74
C HIS A 168 7.65 -8.46 3.03
N PHE A 169 8.92 -8.26 3.42
CA PHE A 169 9.90 -9.34 3.59
C PHE A 169 9.46 -10.32 4.68
N PRO A 170 9.41 -11.65 4.43
CA PRO A 170 10.10 -12.41 3.39
C PRO A 170 9.26 -12.76 2.15
N GLY A 171 8.12 -12.11 1.96
CA GLY A 171 7.21 -12.34 0.83
C GLY A 171 5.83 -12.80 1.30
N HIS A 172 4.84 -11.94 1.16
CA HIS A 172 3.46 -12.13 1.58
C HIS A 172 2.57 -12.74 0.46
N GLY A 173 3.16 -13.03 -0.71
CA GLY A 173 2.43 -13.31 -1.95
C GLY A 173 1.67 -14.65 -2.04
N ASP A 174 2.01 -15.63 -1.21
CA ASP A 174 1.32 -16.95 -1.14
C ASP A 174 0.49 -17.16 0.14
N THR A 175 0.30 -16.11 0.96
CA THR A 175 -0.35 -16.29 2.25
C THR A 175 -1.85 -16.58 2.12
N HIS A 176 -2.32 -17.51 2.95
CA HIS A 176 -3.73 -17.69 3.25
C HIS A 176 -4.06 -17.27 4.68
N LEU A 177 -5.29 -16.83 4.90
CA LEU A 177 -5.87 -16.68 6.25
C LEU A 177 -6.55 -18.00 6.61
N ASP A 178 -5.99 -18.77 7.55
CA ASP A 178 -6.71 -19.91 8.13
C ASP A 178 -7.84 -19.41 9.03
N SER A 179 -9.03 -19.96 8.85
CA SER A 179 -10.17 -19.89 9.75
C SER A 179 -9.90 -20.20 11.23
N HIS A 180 -8.78 -20.85 11.58
CA HIS A 180 -8.46 -21.26 12.96
C HIS A 180 -7.33 -20.47 13.63
N HIS A 181 -6.55 -19.68 12.88
CA HIS A 181 -5.35 -18.99 13.39
C HIS A 181 -5.39 -17.49 13.03
N SER A 182 -4.88 -16.63 13.93
CA SER A 182 -4.91 -15.16 13.78
C SER A 182 -3.76 -14.59 12.94
N LEU A 183 -2.91 -15.45 12.36
CA LEU A 183 -1.71 -15.09 11.60
C LEU A 183 -1.76 -15.71 10.19
N PRO A 184 -1.30 -15.00 9.14
CA PRO A 184 -1.12 -15.62 7.84
C PRO A 184 0.08 -16.59 7.86
N GLU A 185 -0.12 -17.79 7.33
CA GLU A 185 0.92 -18.82 7.22
C GLU A 185 1.25 -19.12 5.75
N ILE A 186 2.51 -19.51 5.50
CA ILE A 186 2.98 -20.01 4.21
C ILE A 186 2.99 -21.55 4.25
N SER A 187 2.36 -22.19 3.25
CA SER A 187 2.25 -23.65 3.14
C SER A 187 3.12 -24.29 2.06
N LEU A 188 3.89 -23.49 1.32
CA LEU A 188 4.82 -23.94 0.28
C LEU A 188 5.97 -24.78 0.83
N ASP A 189 6.58 -25.56 -0.06
CA ASP A 189 7.90 -26.10 0.20
C ASP A 189 8.92 -24.96 0.40
N ILE A 190 9.86 -25.14 1.33
CA ILE A 190 10.76 -24.05 1.72
C ILE A 190 11.79 -23.72 0.63
N GLU A 191 12.20 -24.70 -0.18
CA GLU A 191 13.14 -24.50 -1.28
C GLU A 191 12.45 -23.74 -2.43
N GLU A 192 11.16 -24.00 -2.65
CA GLU A 192 10.31 -23.22 -3.55
C GLU A 192 10.08 -21.80 -3.03
N PHE A 193 9.74 -21.63 -1.75
CA PHE A 193 9.53 -20.31 -1.15
C PHE A 193 10.79 -19.44 -1.20
N GLU A 194 11.94 -20.00 -0.81
CA GLU A 194 13.24 -19.32 -0.85
C GLU A 194 13.67 -18.95 -2.27
N ARG A 195 13.27 -19.73 -3.28
CA ARG A 195 13.56 -19.47 -4.71
C ARG A 195 12.68 -18.35 -5.28
N VAL A 196 11.37 -18.38 -5.01
CA VAL A 196 10.39 -17.47 -5.62
C VAL A 196 10.30 -16.15 -4.85
N HIS A 197 9.95 -16.21 -3.56
CA HIS A 197 9.52 -15.03 -2.82
C HIS A 197 10.69 -14.16 -2.33
N LEU A 198 11.89 -14.73 -2.18
CA LEU A 198 13.08 -13.98 -1.79
C LEU A 198 13.82 -13.33 -2.96
N ALA A 199 13.57 -13.75 -4.20
CA ALA A 199 14.31 -13.26 -5.37
C ALA A 199 14.15 -11.73 -5.59
N PRO A 200 12.93 -11.14 -5.50
CA PRO A 200 12.78 -9.68 -5.59
C PRO A 200 13.52 -8.90 -4.50
N PHE A 201 13.60 -9.41 -3.28
CA PHE A 201 14.33 -8.77 -2.18
C PHE A 201 15.85 -8.82 -2.40
N ARG A 202 16.39 -9.94 -2.91
CA ARG A 202 17.79 -10.03 -3.32
C ARG A 202 18.12 -9.01 -4.41
N ALA A 203 17.27 -8.93 -5.44
CA ALA A 203 17.42 -7.95 -6.52
C ALA A 203 17.39 -6.50 -6.02
N ALA A 204 16.48 -6.18 -5.08
CA ALA A 204 16.43 -4.85 -4.46
C ALA A 204 17.69 -4.50 -3.65
N ILE A 205 18.26 -5.47 -2.92
CA ILE A 205 19.51 -5.29 -2.17
C ILE A 205 20.69 -5.06 -3.14
N GLU A 206 20.78 -5.84 -4.21
CA GLU A 206 21.79 -5.68 -5.26
C GLU A 206 21.66 -4.32 -5.99
N ALA A 207 20.43 -3.80 -6.13
CA ALA A 207 20.15 -2.47 -6.66
C ALA A 207 20.40 -1.31 -5.67
N GLY A 208 20.71 -1.61 -4.40
CA GLY A 208 21.00 -0.60 -3.38
C GLY A 208 19.75 0.10 -2.80
N VAL A 209 18.70 -0.67 -2.52
CA VAL A 209 17.52 -0.18 -1.77
C VAL A 209 17.92 0.35 -0.38
N ASP A 210 17.29 1.46 0.04
CA ASP A 210 17.55 2.14 1.31
C ASP A 210 16.95 1.41 2.52
N SER A 211 15.76 0.83 2.35
CA SER A 211 15.02 0.18 3.43
C SER A 211 14.19 -1.01 2.95
N ILE A 212 13.92 -1.95 3.86
CA ILE A 212 13.07 -3.13 3.62
C ILE A 212 12.09 -3.24 4.79
N MET A 213 10.80 -3.35 4.50
CA MET A 213 9.75 -3.59 5.50
C MET A 213 9.49 -5.08 5.65
N THR A 214 9.43 -5.56 6.90
CA THR A 214 9.12 -6.96 7.24
C THR A 214 7.63 -7.25 7.16
N ALA A 215 7.22 -8.52 7.20
CA ALA A 215 5.83 -8.96 7.26
C ALA A 215 5.51 -9.71 8.56
N HIS A 216 4.29 -9.60 9.06
CA HIS A 216 3.81 -10.37 10.23
C HIS A 216 3.31 -11.78 9.87
N ILE A 217 4.04 -12.48 9.01
CA ILE A 217 3.69 -13.83 8.52
C ILE A 217 4.55 -14.89 9.20
N VAL A 218 3.99 -16.09 9.40
CA VAL A 218 4.74 -17.25 9.92
C VAL A 218 5.13 -18.16 8.75
N VAL A 219 6.41 -18.56 8.73
CA VAL A 219 6.94 -19.57 7.80
C VAL A 219 7.40 -20.76 8.64
N PRO A 220 6.62 -21.85 8.77
CA PRO A 220 6.88 -22.90 9.76
C PRO A 220 8.27 -23.54 9.68
N ALA A 221 8.87 -23.61 8.49
CA ALA A 221 10.25 -24.09 8.29
C ALA A 221 11.34 -23.21 8.95
N TRP A 222 10.98 -22.00 9.37
CA TRP A 222 11.84 -21.06 10.09
C TRP A 222 11.44 -20.86 11.57
N GLY A 223 10.38 -21.53 12.03
CA GLY A 223 9.88 -21.50 13.41
C GLY A 223 8.48 -20.89 13.52
N ASP A 224 7.93 -20.90 14.74
CA ASP A 224 6.55 -20.50 15.04
C ASP A 224 6.36 -18.98 15.22
N GLU A 225 7.43 -18.19 15.09
CA GLU A 225 7.41 -16.73 15.27
C GLU A 225 7.17 -16.01 13.93
N PRO A 226 6.36 -14.91 13.91
CA PRO A 226 6.25 -14.05 12.74
C PRO A 226 7.61 -13.52 12.29
N ALA A 227 7.83 -13.36 10.99
CA ALA A 227 9.12 -12.93 10.43
C ALA A 227 9.67 -11.63 11.05
N THR A 228 8.82 -10.65 11.36
CA THR A 228 9.18 -9.42 12.11
C THR A 228 9.86 -9.67 13.46
N LEU A 229 9.57 -10.79 14.13
CA LEU A 229 10.12 -11.14 15.44
C LEU A 229 11.20 -12.23 15.36
N ASN A 230 11.45 -12.80 14.18
CA ASN A 230 12.29 -13.99 14.01
C ASN A 230 13.75 -13.60 13.65
N PRO A 231 14.72 -13.78 14.56
CA PRO A 231 16.11 -13.37 14.33
C PRO A 231 16.79 -14.12 13.19
N ARG A 232 16.36 -15.35 12.86
CA ARG A 232 16.88 -16.08 11.70
C ARG A 232 16.47 -15.39 10.41
N VAL A 233 15.21 -14.93 10.32
CA VAL A 233 14.66 -14.33 9.10
C VAL A 233 15.25 -12.94 8.86
N LEU A 234 15.30 -12.07 9.88
CA LEU A 234 15.91 -10.74 9.74
C LEU A 234 17.44 -10.83 9.57
N GLY A 235 18.07 -11.87 10.14
CA GLY A 235 19.47 -12.20 9.92
C GLY A 235 19.81 -12.47 8.45
N MET A 236 18.91 -13.10 7.68
CA MET A 236 19.14 -13.38 6.25
C MET A 236 19.45 -12.13 5.44
N LEU A 237 18.77 -11.01 5.72
CA LEU A 237 19.03 -9.74 5.05
C LEU A 237 20.48 -9.30 5.28
N ARG A 238 20.98 -9.40 6.52
CA ARG A 238 22.36 -9.06 6.87
C ARG A 238 23.37 -10.04 6.26
N ASP A 239 23.05 -11.34 6.22
CA ASP A 239 23.87 -12.36 5.57
C ASP A 239 24.00 -12.13 4.05
N TRP A 240 23.01 -11.47 3.41
CA TRP A 240 23.08 -11.06 2.00
C TRP A 240 23.75 -9.69 1.80
N GLY A 241 24.28 -9.07 2.87
CA GLY A 241 24.95 -7.78 2.80
C GLY A 241 24.03 -6.55 2.79
N PHE A 242 22.76 -6.69 3.21
CA PHE A 242 21.87 -5.54 3.34
C PHE A 242 22.27 -4.67 4.53
N ASP A 243 22.85 -3.49 4.24
CA ASP A 243 23.22 -2.48 5.24
C ASP A 243 22.17 -1.36 5.44
N GLY A 244 21.08 -1.38 4.67
CA GLY A 244 19.97 -0.44 4.83
C GLY A 244 19.15 -0.66 6.10
N VAL A 245 18.08 0.13 6.25
CA VAL A 245 17.20 0.10 7.44
C VAL A 245 16.18 -1.04 7.29
N ILE A 246 16.14 -1.95 8.26
CA ILE A 246 15.05 -2.94 8.38
C ILE A 246 13.91 -2.26 9.15
N ILE A 247 12.78 -2.05 8.49
CA ILE A 247 11.58 -1.42 9.06
C ILE A 247 10.56 -2.51 9.39
N THR A 248 9.83 -2.42 10.50
CA THR A 248 8.71 -3.34 10.74
C THR A 248 7.47 -2.90 9.97
N ASP A 249 6.59 -3.84 9.60
CA ASP A 249 5.16 -3.52 9.45
C ASP A 249 4.57 -3.09 10.82
N ALA A 250 3.37 -2.53 10.81
CA ALA A 250 2.74 -1.87 11.94
C ALA A 250 2.53 -2.79 13.17
N LEU A 251 3.30 -2.58 14.24
CA LEU A 251 3.34 -3.48 15.41
C LEU A 251 2.06 -3.50 16.26
N ASP A 252 1.15 -2.56 16.06
CA ASP A 252 -0.19 -2.49 16.65
C ASP A 252 -1.20 -3.39 15.93
N MET A 253 -0.86 -3.98 14.78
CA MET A 253 -1.65 -5.01 14.12
C MET A 253 -1.85 -6.22 15.05
N ALA A 254 -3.03 -6.84 14.95
CA ALA A 254 -3.44 -7.94 15.83
C ALA A 254 -2.42 -9.11 15.89
N ALA A 255 -1.72 -9.35 14.77
CA ALA A 255 -0.65 -10.32 14.63
C ALA A 255 0.45 -10.22 15.73
N ILE A 256 0.79 -9.00 16.14
CA ILE A 256 1.79 -8.70 17.17
C ILE A 256 1.09 -8.28 18.48
N ARG A 257 0.07 -7.41 18.39
CA ARG A 257 -0.65 -6.86 19.53
C ARG A 257 -1.32 -7.93 20.41
N GLU A 258 -2.00 -8.89 19.80
CA GLU A 258 -2.75 -9.93 20.54
C GLU A 258 -1.88 -11.14 20.93
N THR A 259 -0.64 -11.23 20.43
CA THR A 259 0.27 -12.34 20.71
C THR A 259 1.33 -11.99 21.76
N VAL A 260 2.01 -10.86 21.59
CA VAL A 260 3.17 -10.47 22.41
C VAL A 260 3.02 -9.09 23.06
N GLY A 261 1.94 -8.36 22.73
CA GLY A 261 1.70 -6.99 23.13
C GLY A 261 2.63 -6.01 22.43
N LEU A 262 2.19 -4.76 22.23
CA LEU A 262 2.95 -3.77 21.47
C LEU A 262 4.35 -3.49 22.05
N GLY A 263 4.46 -3.29 23.38
CA GLY A 263 5.75 -3.08 24.05
C GLY A 263 6.70 -4.28 24.00
N GLY A 264 6.16 -5.50 24.10
CA GLY A 264 6.93 -6.73 23.98
C GLY A 264 7.36 -7.01 22.54
N GLY A 265 6.48 -6.75 21.58
CA GLY A 265 6.74 -6.81 20.14
C GLY A 265 7.83 -5.84 19.70
N ALA A 266 7.78 -4.58 20.18
CA ALA A 266 8.79 -3.56 19.90
C ALA A 266 10.19 -3.99 20.36
N ALA A 267 10.33 -4.45 21.61
CA ALA A 267 11.60 -4.93 22.14
C ALA A 267 12.11 -6.18 21.40
N ARG A 268 11.21 -7.12 21.05
CA ARG A 268 11.55 -8.36 20.32
C ARG A 268 11.94 -8.10 18.87
N ALA A 269 11.28 -7.18 18.17
CA ALA A 269 11.64 -6.81 16.80
C ALA A 269 13.05 -6.20 16.73
N LEU A 270 13.40 -5.31 17.67
CA LEU A 270 14.77 -4.78 17.79
C LEU A 270 15.79 -5.88 18.08
N ALA A 271 15.48 -6.80 19.00
CA ALA A 271 16.32 -7.95 19.31
C ALA A 271 16.48 -8.92 18.12
N ALA A 272 15.45 -9.06 17.29
CA ALA A 272 15.47 -9.89 16.08
C ALA A 272 16.32 -9.29 14.95
N GLY A 273 16.37 -7.94 14.84
CA GLY A 273 17.18 -7.26 13.84
C GLY A 273 16.51 -6.09 13.12
N ALA A 274 15.27 -5.72 13.46
CA ALA A 274 14.63 -4.51 12.95
C ALA A 274 15.31 -3.25 13.52
N ASP A 275 15.41 -2.20 12.72
CA ASP A 275 16.07 -0.93 13.06
C ASP A 275 15.07 0.21 13.33
N LEU A 276 13.94 0.22 12.61
CA LEU A 276 12.89 1.23 12.74
C LEU A 276 11.54 0.54 12.94
N LEU A 277 10.82 0.92 13.98
CA LEU A 277 9.57 0.27 14.36
C LEU A 277 8.38 1.13 13.93
N CYS A 278 7.64 0.65 12.93
CA CYS A 278 6.37 1.24 12.54
C CYS A 278 5.33 0.97 13.64
N ILE A 279 4.71 2.04 14.14
CA ILE A 279 3.47 1.96 14.89
C ILE A 279 2.41 2.60 14.00
N GLY A 280 1.43 1.80 13.63
CA GLY A 280 0.36 2.17 12.72
C GLY A 280 -0.62 3.17 13.30
N ASN A 281 -1.73 3.31 12.58
CA ASN A 281 -2.75 4.28 12.90
C ASN A 281 -3.67 3.79 14.03
N PRO A 282 -3.99 4.61 15.06
CA PRO A 282 -5.08 4.36 16.02
C PRO A 282 -6.51 4.37 15.41
N THR A 283 -6.72 3.76 14.25
CA THR A 283 -8.05 3.54 13.66
C THR A 283 -8.28 2.07 13.34
N ASN A 284 -8.64 1.30 14.37
CA ASN A 284 -9.71 0.33 14.19
C ASN A 284 -11.02 1.14 14.09
N PRO A 285 -11.69 1.24 12.93
CA PRO A 285 -12.91 2.01 12.80
C PRO A 285 -14.03 1.35 13.62
N GLY A 286 -14.56 2.04 14.63
CA GLY A 286 -15.63 1.55 15.48
C GLY A 286 -15.74 2.29 16.81
N GLU A 287 -16.70 1.88 17.64
CA GLU A 287 -17.00 2.50 18.95
C GLU A 287 -15.86 2.38 19.99
N ALA A 288 -14.79 1.65 19.67
CA ALA A 288 -13.63 1.43 20.53
C ALA A 288 -12.44 2.37 20.25
N ALA A 289 -12.51 3.24 19.23
CA ALA A 289 -11.45 4.20 18.94
C ALA A 289 -11.38 5.29 20.03
N ALA A 290 -10.28 5.31 20.80
CA ALA A 290 -10.01 6.36 21.78
C ALA A 290 -9.17 7.49 21.15
N SER A 291 -9.46 8.74 21.51
CA SER A 291 -8.80 9.93 20.94
C SER A 291 -7.33 10.12 21.35
N ASP A 292 -6.82 9.26 22.23
CA ASP A 292 -5.44 9.23 22.74
C ASP A 292 -4.72 7.89 22.40
N GLN A 293 -5.30 7.08 21.51
CA GLN A 293 -4.85 5.71 21.26
C GLN A 293 -3.50 5.67 20.54
N ASP A 294 -3.15 6.68 19.73
CA ASP A 294 -1.80 6.87 19.15
C ASP A 294 -0.77 7.11 20.24
N GLU A 295 -1.00 8.12 21.11
CA GLU A 295 -0.08 8.45 22.19
C GLU A 295 0.12 7.24 23.12
N ARG A 296 -0.97 6.51 23.42
CA ARG A 296 -0.92 5.32 24.27
C ARG A 296 -0.15 4.17 23.63
N ASP A 297 -0.33 3.92 22.34
CA ASP A 297 0.39 2.85 21.64
C ASP A 297 1.87 3.22 21.43
N PHE A 298 2.17 4.48 21.07
CA PHE A 298 3.54 5.02 21.07
C PHE A 298 4.24 4.83 22.43
N ARG A 299 3.60 5.27 23.52
CA ARG A 299 4.16 5.13 24.87
C ARG A 299 4.31 3.66 25.27
N ALA A 300 3.37 2.78 24.92
CA ALA A 300 3.48 1.35 25.19
C ALA A 300 4.69 0.70 24.49
N ALA A 301 4.97 1.08 23.23
CA ALA A 301 6.16 0.62 22.51
C ALA A 301 7.46 1.13 23.17
N ARG A 302 7.55 2.46 23.39
CA ARG A 302 8.71 3.11 24.01
C ARG A 302 9.03 2.56 25.39
N ASP A 303 8.02 2.50 26.27
CA ASP A 303 8.21 2.06 27.65
C ASP A 303 8.55 0.56 27.71
N GLY A 304 8.08 -0.25 26.74
CA GLY A 304 8.49 -1.65 26.55
C GLY A 304 9.97 -1.80 26.17
N ILE A 305 10.47 -0.98 25.24
CA ILE A 305 11.91 -0.92 24.88
C ILE A 305 12.74 -0.51 26.10
N VAL A 306 12.32 0.53 26.82
CA VAL A 306 13.01 1.04 28.02
C VAL A 306 13.02 -0.01 29.15
N ALA A 307 11.95 -0.77 29.33
CA ALA A 307 11.91 -1.88 30.29
C ALA A 307 12.92 -2.98 29.92
N ALA A 308 12.92 -3.43 28.65
CA ALA A 308 13.83 -4.45 28.15
C ALA A 308 15.32 -4.05 28.19
N LEU A 309 15.61 -2.75 28.00
CA LEU A 309 16.95 -2.18 28.19
C LEU A 309 17.37 -2.15 29.67
N ARG A 310 16.42 -1.97 30.60
CA ARG A 310 16.69 -1.92 32.05
C ARG A 310 16.84 -3.31 32.69
N ASP A 311 16.10 -4.32 32.20
CA ASP A 311 16.23 -5.70 32.67
C ASP A 311 17.30 -6.52 31.93
N GLY A 312 17.78 -6.03 30.79
CA GLY A 312 18.85 -6.63 29.99
C GLY A 312 18.38 -7.66 28.96
N SER A 313 17.08 -7.84 28.76
CA SER A 313 16.51 -8.67 27.69
C SER A 313 16.71 -8.09 26.29
N LEU A 314 16.92 -6.76 26.18
CA LEU A 314 17.34 -6.07 24.97
C LEU A 314 18.70 -5.41 25.17
N SER A 315 19.66 -5.69 24.28
CA SER A 315 20.98 -5.07 24.35
C SER A 315 20.94 -3.59 23.94
N ARG A 316 21.54 -2.72 24.77
CA ARG A 316 21.73 -1.30 24.45
C ARG A 316 22.51 -1.10 23.15
N GLU A 317 23.54 -1.91 22.90
CA GLU A 317 24.34 -1.86 21.66
C GLU A 317 23.49 -2.12 20.41
N ARG A 318 22.49 -3.00 20.52
CA ARG A 318 21.57 -3.31 19.40
C ARG A 318 20.70 -2.11 19.05
N VAL A 319 20.14 -1.42 20.05
CA VAL A 319 19.32 -0.22 19.84
C VAL A 319 20.17 0.96 19.37
N GLU A 320 21.39 1.09 19.87
CA GLU A 320 22.34 2.09 19.37
C GLU A 320 22.76 1.82 17.90
N ASP A 321 22.83 0.57 17.45
CA ASP A 321 23.07 0.25 16.03
C ASP A 321 21.86 0.58 15.15
N ALA A 322 20.66 0.19 15.59
CA ALA A 322 19.40 0.55 14.94
C ALA A 322 19.27 2.07 14.76
N ALA A 323 19.42 2.84 15.85
CA ALA A 323 19.37 4.30 15.83
C ALA A 323 20.44 4.93 14.92
N ARG A 324 21.65 4.35 14.84
CA ARG A 324 22.69 4.80 13.88
C ARG A 324 22.28 4.58 12.43
N ARG A 325 21.66 3.44 12.10
CA ARG A 325 21.18 3.16 10.72
C ARG A 325 20.04 4.10 10.33
N VAL A 326 19.08 4.32 11.23
CA VAL A 326 17.98 5.29 11.06
C VAL A 326 18.50 6.72 10.86
N ALA A 327 19.42 7.19 11.71
CA ALA A 327 20.03 8.51 11.56
C ALA A 327 20.87 8.62 10.27
N GLY A 328 21.53 7.55 9.85
CA GLY A 328 22.26 7.46 8.58
C GLY A 328 21.34 7.59 7.36
N LEU A 329 20.15 6.99 7.40
CA LEU A 329 19.12 7.17 6.37
C LEU A 329 18.63 8.62 6.31
N ALA A 330 18.27 9.22 7.45
CA ALA A 330 17.85 10.62 7.49
C ALA A 330 18.93 11.58 6.94
N GLN A 331 20.20 11.37 7.30
CA GLN A 331 21.33 12.14 6.75
C GLN A 331 21.48 11.94 5.24
N LYS A 332 21.31 10.71 4.73
CA LYS A 332 21.38 10.40 3.29
C LYS A 332 20.30 11.16 2.51
N LEU A 333 19.09 11.25 3.05
CA LEU A 333 17.94 11.94 2.43
C LEU A 333 18.12 13.47 2.41
N GLN A 334 18.60 14.07 3.51
CA GLN A 334 18.95 15.50 3.55
C GLN A 334 19.97 15.90 2.46
N VAL A 335 20.89 15.00 2.10
CA VAL A 335 21.86 15.23 1.02
C VAL A 335 21.24 15.04 -0.37
N ARG A 336 20.30 14.11 -0.54
CA ARG A 336 19.59 13.88 -1.82
C ARG A 336 18.64 15.01 -2.18
N ASP A 337 17.86 15.50 -1.22
CA ASP A 337 16.88 16.58 -1.42
C ASP A 337 17.53 17.83 -2.04
N ALA A 338 18.69 18.22 -1.52
CA ALA A 338 19.51 19.31 -2.05
C ALA A 338 20.04 19.12 -3.50
N ALA A 339 19.89 17.92 -4.08
CA ALA A 339 20.37 17.55 -5.41
C ALA A 339 19.24 17.16 -6.39
N ALA A 340 17.97 17.15 -5.96
CA ALA A 340 16.85 16.71 -6.78
C ALA A 340 16.69 17.57 -8.06
N HIS A 341 16.22 16.94 -9.14
CA HIS A 341 15.97 17.59 -10.43
C HIS A 341 14.49 17.46 -10.83
N PRO A 342 13.92 18.45 -11.53
CA PRO A 342 12.53 18.37 -11.99
C PRO A 342 12.35 17.22 -12.98
N SER A 343 11.34 16.39 -12.73
CA SER A 343 10.96 15.28 -13.62
C SER A 343 10.39 15.77 -14.96
N ALA A 344 10.38 14.88 -15.95
CA ALA A 344 9.64 15.07 -17.19
C ALA A 344 8.12 15.01 -16.97
N ALA A 345 7.34 15.30 -18.01
CA ALA A 345 5.89 15.12 -17.96
C ALA A 345 5.55 13.63 -17.89
N PHE A 346 4.81 13.21 -16.86
CA PHE A 346 4.36 11.84 -16.64
C PHE A 346 2.91 11.66 -17.08
N ASP A 347 2.66 10.74 -18.03
CA ASP A 347 1.30 10.40 -18.49
C ASP A 347 0.86 9.03 -17.94
N ALA A 348 0.28 9.07 -16.74
CA ALA A 348 -0.27 7.89 -16.08
C ALA A 348 -1.35 7.18 -16.92
N ALA A 349 -2.11 7.94 -17.70
CA ALA A 349 -3.29 7.43 -18.40
C ALA A 349 -2.92 6.76 -19.73
N GLU A 350 -1.79 7.13 -20.34
CA GLU A 350 -1.15 6.36 -21.41
C GLU A 350 -0.73 4.96 -20.91
N ILE A 351 0.01 4.91 -19.78
CA ILE A 351 0.50 3.65 -19.18
C ILE A 351 -0.67 2.74 -18.81
N VAL A 352 -1.68 3.29 -18.13
CA VAL A 352 -2.90 2.55 -17.78
C VAL A 352 -3.70 2.17 -19.04
N GLY A 353 -3.73 3.03 -20.06
CA GLY A 353 -4.31 2.72 -21.38
C GLY A 353 -3.71 1.47 -22.03
N ARG A 354 -2.39 1.28 -21.92
CA ARG A 354 -1.70 0.06 -22.37
C ARG A 354 -2.05 -1.17 -21.50
N ALA A 355 -2.34 -0.98 -20.22
CA ALA A 355 -2.68 -2.05 -19.30
C ALA A 355 -4.15 -2.53 -19.40
N VAL A 356 -5.10 -1.65 -19.73
CA VAL A 356 -6.54 -1.96 -19.78
C VAL A 356 -6.91 -2.67 -21.08
N THR A 357 -7.38 -3.91 -20.98
CA THR A 357 -7.70 -4.77 -22.13
C THR A 357 -9.15 -5.26 -22.10
N GLY A 358 -9.62 -5.88 -23.20
CA GLY A 358 -10.90 -6.58 -23.24
C GLY A 358 -11.99 -5.85 -24.04
N ALA A 359 -13.22 -5.87 -23.54
CA ALA A 359 -14.40 -5.34 -24.24
C ALA A 359 -14.26 -3.85 -24.63
N GLU A 360 -14.96 -3.46 -25.69
CA GLU A 360 -15.07 -2.07 -26.18
C GLU A 360 -16.54 -1.81 -26.55
N ALA A 361 -17.02 -0.59 -26.34
CA ALA A 361 -18.40 -0.20 -26.64
C ALA A 361 -18.50 1.29 -27.03
N ASP A 362 -19.59 1.65 -27.70
CA ASP A 362 -19.90 3.01 -28.15
C ASP A 362 -21.08 3.59 -27.33
N ALA A 363 -21.07 3.36 -26.01
CA ALA A 363 -22.17 3.76 -25.15
C ALA A 363 -22.19 5.29 -24.94
N LYS A 364 -23.37 5.86 -24.78
CA LYS A 364 -23.50 7.28 -24.41
C LYS A 364 -23.33 7.50 -22.91
N GLU A 365 -23.92 6.60 -22.13
CA GLU A 365 -23.91 6.59 -20.67
C GLU A 365 -23.69 5.16 -20.16
N LEU A 366 -23.17 5.02 -18.94
CA LEU A 366 -22.95 3.74 -18.28
C LEU A 366 -23.84 3.64 -17.02
N ALA A 367 -24.52 2.52 -16.84
CA ALA A 367 -25.30 2.19 -15.67
C ALA A 367 -24.51 1.18 -14.80
N VAL A 368 -23.78 1.69 -13.81
CA VAL A 368 -22.80 0.90 -13.04
C VAL A 368 -23.45 0.28 -11.81
N VAL A 369 -23.43 -1.05 -11.73
CA VAL A 369 -23.70 -1.82 -10.51
C VAL A 369 -22.34 -2.21 -9.90
N ASP A 370 -21.97 -1.53 -8.81
CA ASP A 370 -20.74 -1.83 -8.08
C ASP A 370 -20.97 -2.95 -7.06
N ALA A 371 -20.50 -4.14 -7.42
CA ALA A 371 -20.64 -5.39 -6.66
C ALA A 371 -19.35 -5.79 -5.92
N ARG A 372 -18.34 -4.91 -5.88
CA ARG A 372 -17.10 -5.15 -5.10
C ARG A 372 -17.41 -5.31 -3.62
N ARG A 373 -16.64 -6.11 -2.89
CA ARG A 373 -16.76 -6.19 -1.42
C ARG A 373 -15.78 -5.22 -0.75
N ARG A 374 -16.14 -4.64 0.41
CA ARG A 374 -15.17 -3.98 1.29
C ARG A 374 -14.20 -5.04 1.83
N SER A 375 -12.96 -5.05 1.32
CA SER A 375 -12.02 -6.15 1.57
C SER A 375 -11.33 -6.07 2.94
N SER A 376 -10.91 -4.88 3.39
CA SER A 376 -10.16 -4.72 4.63
C SER A 376 -10.31 -3.32 5.24
N LEU A 377 -9.70 -3.12 6.42
CA LEU A 377 -9.55 -1.80 7.04
C LEU A 377 -8.41 -0.97 6.41
N ALA A 378 -7.42 -1.63 5.80
CA ALA A 378 -6.22 -0.97 5.25
C ALA A 378 -6.43 -0.37 3.86
N VAL A 379 -7.39 -0.93 3.08
CA VAL A 379 -7.73 -0.52 1.72
C VAL A 379 -9.25 -0.61 1.53
N ASP A 380 -9.94 0.52 1.32
CA ASP A 380 -11.35 0.51 0.89
C ASP A 380 -11.43 0.16 -0.61
N SER A 381 -11.26 -1.12 -0.91
CA SER A 381 -11.39 -1.73 -2.24
C SER A 381 -12.75 -1.49 -2.91
N ALA A 382 -13.72 -0.99 -2.16
CA ALA A 382 -15.09 -0.67 -2.56
C ALA A 382 -15.41 0.83 -2.43
N ALA A 383 -14.39 1.68 -2.32
CA ALA A 383 -14.57 3.13 -2.28
C ALA A 383 -15.32 3.65 -3.52
N GLY A 384 -16.18 4.63 -3.29
CA GLY A 384 -17.12 5.14 -4.29
C GLY A 384 -16.47 5.84 -5.48
N TYR A 385 -15.21 6.28 -5.36
CA TYR A 385 -14.51 7.00 -6.43
C TYR A 385 -14.36 6.18 -7.72
N VAL A 386 -14.18 4.85 -7.63
CA VAL A 386 -14.04 3.99 -8.82
C VAL A 386 -15.37 3.93 -9.59
N ALA A 387 -16.47 3.67 -8.87
CA ALA A 387 -17.81 3.63 -9.46
C ALA A 387 -18.25 5.02 -9.97
N ALA A 388 -17.86 6.10 -9.27
CA ALA A 388 -18.13 7.47 -9.69
C ALA A 388 -17.39 7.84 -10.97
N ALA A 389 -16.08 7.58 -11.05
CA ALA A 389 -15.25 7.82 -12.23
C ALA A 389 -15.70 6.98 -13.43
N LEU A 390 -16.08 5.71 -13.20
CA LEU A 390 -16.58 4.82 -14.24
C LEU A 390 -17.95 5.26 -14.79
N ALA A 391 -18.92 5.60 -13.93
CA ALA A 391 -20.26 5.99 -14.38
C ALA A 391 -20.34 7.45 -14.89
N GLY A 392 -19.53 8.36 -14.35
CA GLY A 392 -19.67 9.80 -14.58
C GLY A 392 -20.97 10.35 -14.00
N ASP A 393 -21.86 10.83 -14.86
CA ASP A 393 -23.21 11.31 -14.48
C ASP A 393 -24.27 10.20 -14.62
N GLY A 394 -23.90 9.02 -15.13
CA GLY A 394 -24.76 7.86 -15.31
C GLY A 394 -25.24 7.20 -14.01
N HIS A 395 -26.14 6.23 -14.16
CA HIS A 395 -26.72 5.50 -13.02
C HIS A 395 -25.65 4.75 -12.22
N ARG A 396 -25.82 4.73 -10.89
CA ARG A 396 -24.97 3.97 -9.96
C ARG A 396 -25.81 3.26 -8.89
N ALA A 397 -25.68 1.94 -8.84
CA ALA A 397 -26.11 1.11 -7.72
C ALA A 397 -24.88 0.52 -7.00
N ARG A 398 -24.98 0.31 -5.68
CA ARG A 398 -23.90 -0.21 -4.85
C ARG A 398 -24.39 -1.40 -4.04
N LEU A 399 -23.73 -2.54 -4.21
CA LEU A 399 -24.07 -3.81 -3.57
C LEU A 399 -22.85 -4.32 -2.78
N ASP A 400 -23.04 -4.68 -1.51
CA ASP A 400 -22.13 -5.64 -0.86
C ASP A 400 -22.68 -7.03 -1.16
N VAL A 401 -22.29 -7.58 -2.31
CA VAL A 401 -22.91 -8.78 -2.90
C VAL A 401 -22.89 -10.01 -1.97
N ALA A 402 -21.96 -10.07 -1.02
CA ALA A 402 -21.87 -11.12 -0.01
C ALA A 402 -22.83 -10.92 1.19
N ARG A 403 -23.50 -9.76 1.29
CA ARG A 403 -24.38 -9.36 2.41
C ARG A 403 -25.79 -8.94 2.00
N THR A 404 -25.97 -8.47 0.77
CA THR A 404 -27.25 -8.10 0.17
C THR A 404 -27.99 -9.35 -0.32
N SER A 405 -29.31 -9.43 -0.12
CA SER A 405 -30.11 -10.59 -0.57
C SER A 405 -30.15 -10.72 -2.10
N VAL A 406 -30.43 -11.91 -2.62
CA VAL A 406 -30.51 -12.14 -4.08
C VAL A 406 -31.63 -11.29 -4.69
N GLU A 407 -32.74 -11.10 -3.99
CA GLU A 407 -33.86 -10.25 -4.40
C GLU A 407 -33.47 -8.77 -4.51
N GLU A 408 -32.69 -8.25 -3.56
CA GLU A 408 -32.16 -6.88 -3.59
C GLU A 408 -31.08 -6.71 -4.66
N GLN A 409 -30.21 -7.72 -4.87
CA GLN A 409 -29.23 -7.73 -5.94
C GLN A 409 -29.91 -7.70 -7.32
N ASP A 410 -30.93 -8.54 -7.51
CA ASP A 410 -31.67 -8.64 -8.76
C ASP A 410 -32.50 -7.37 -9.04
N ALA A 411 -33.05 -6.72 -8.00
CA ALA A 411 -33.68 -5.41 -8.13
C ALA A 411 -32.70 -4.33 -8.60
N ALA A 412 -31.47 -4.30 -8.10
CA ALA A 412 -30.44 -3.37 -8.56
C ALA A 412 -29.95 -3.65 -9.99
N LEU A 413 -29.94 -4.91 -10.43
CA LEU A 413 -29.73 -5.26 -11.85
C LEU A 413 -30.89 -4.71 -12.70
N ASP A 414 -32.14 -4.95 -12.30
CA ASP A 414 -33.32 -4.51 -13.05
C ASP A 414 -33.40 -2.96 -13.10
N GLU A 415 -32.98 -2.24 -12.05
CA GLU A 415 -32.86 -0.77 -12.04
C GLU A 415 -31.78 -0.27 -13.00
N ALA A 416 -30.61 -0.91 -13.05
CA ALA A 416 -29.53 -0.54 -13.96
C ALA A 416 -29.88 -0.81 -15.43
N ILE A 417 -30.55 -1.93 -15.72
CA ILE A 417 -31.05 -2.30 -17.06
C ILE A 417 -32.18 -1.35 -17.51
N ALA A 418 -32.97 -0.82 -16.57
CA ALA A 418 -34.01 0.17 -16.85
C ALA A 418 -33.47 1.61 -17.03
N ALA A 419 -32.19 1.86 -16.69
CA ALA A 419 -31.54 3.14 -16.95
C ALA A 419 -31.13 3.27 -18.43
N ASP A 420 -31.13 4.49 -18.95
CA ASP A 420 -30.70 4.77 -20.33
C ASP A 420 -29.17 4.75 -20.41
N GLY A 421 -28.59 3.57 -20.67
CA GLY A 421 -27.14 3.36 -20.74
C GLY A 421 -26.74 1.91 -20.94
N LEU A 422 -25.43 1.65 -21.03
CA LEU A 422 -24.87 0.29 -21.01
C LEU A 422 -24.79 -0.22 -19.57
N THR A 423 -25.40 -1.37 -19.28
CA THR A 423 -25.27 -2.06 -17.99
C THR A 423 -23.82 -2.48 -17.75
N VAL A 424 -23.22 -2.03 -16.65
CA VAL A 424 -21.83 -2.34 -16.28
C VAL A 424 -21.75 -2.93 -14.88
N LEU A 425 -21.23 -4.15 -14.74
CA LEU A 425 -20.93 -4.74 -13.44
C LEU A 425 -19.48 -4.45 -13.05
N LEU A 426 -19.28 -3.70 -11.97
CA LEU A 426 -17.95 -3.43 -11.42
C LEU A 426 -17.61 -4.46 -10.32
N ILE A 427 -16.55 -5.25 -10.54
CA ILE A 427 -16.14 -6.38 -9.68
C ILE A 427 -14.62 -6.38 -9.41
N ASP A 428 -14.16 -7.18 -8.45
CA ASP A 428 -12.74 -7.29 -8.07
C ASP A 428 -12.23 -8.73 -7.90
N ARG A 429 -13.04 -9.72 -7.49
CA ARG A 429 -12.57 -11.07 -7.12
C ARG A 429 -13.53 -12.20 -7.51
N PRO A 430 -13.91 -12.34 -8.80
CA PRO A 430 -14.88 -13.35 -9.26
C PRO A 430 -14.50 -14.83 -9.05
N ASP A 431 -13.24 -15.13 -8.74
CA ASP A 431 -12.77 -16.50 -8.46
C ASP A 431 -12.62 -16.79 -6.96
N VAL A 432 -12.66 -15.75 -6.11
CA VAL A 432 -12.54 -15.85 -4.65
C VAL A 432 -13.86 -15.57 -3.94
N ASP A 433 -14.72 -14.74 -4.55
CA ASP A 433 -16.07 -14.42 -4.08
C ASP A 433 -17.12 -14.97 -5.07
N PRO A 434 -17.69 -16.17 -4.81
CA PRO A 434 -18.70 -16.77 -5.68
C PRO A 434 -19.93 -15.88 -5.91
N ALA A 435 -20.27 -15.00 -4.96
CA ALA A 435 -21.45 -14.15 -5.08
C ALA A 435 -21.29 -13.10 -6.21
N GLN A 436 -20.05 -12.65 -6.51
CA GLN A 436 -19.79 -11.82 -7.70
C GLN A 436 -20.03 -12.59 -8.99
N ARG A 437 -19.56 -13.84 -9.07
CA ARG A 437 -19.73 -14.70 -10.25
C ARG A 437 -21.21 -15.04 -10.47
N GLU A 438 -21.93 -15.40 -9.42
CA GLU A 438 -23.38 -15.63 -9.46
C GLU A 438 -24.16 -14.39 -9.91
N LEU A 439 -23.78 -13.19 -9.46
CA LEU A 439 -24.39 -11.94 -9.92
C LEU A 439 -24.15 -11.73 -11.43
N VAL A 440 -22.93 -11.95 -11.91
CA VAL A 440 -22.58 -11.83 -13.34
C VAL A 440 -23.37 -12.85 -14.18
N GLU A 441 -23.54 -14.09 -13.70
CA GLU A 441 -24.35 -15.12 -14.34
C GLU A 441 -25.84 -14.77 -14.39
N ARG A 442 -26.38 -14.13 -13.35
CA ARG A 442 -27.78 -13.66 -13.31
C ARG A 442 -28.01 -12.39 -14.13
N ALA A 443 -27.01 -11.54 -14.29
CA ALA A 443 -27.04 -10.40 -15.21
C ALA A 443 -27.04 -10.86 -16.66
N ALA A 444 -26.17 -11.81 -17.04
CA ALA A 444 -26.08 -12.38 -18.38
C ALA A 444 -27.37 -13.04 -18.91
N GLN A 445 -28.29 -13.41 -18.00
CA GLN A 445 -29.60 -13.94 -18.33
C GLN A 445 -30.66 -12.84 -18.57
N ARG A 446 -30.44 -11.63 -18.01
CA ARG A 446 -31.35 -10.47 -18.09
C ARG A 446 -30.97 -9.53 -19.22
N ASP A 447 -29.68 -9.20 -19.29
CA ASP A 447 -29.07 -8.33 -20.28
C ASP A 447 -27.84 -9.05 -20.87
N ARG A 448 -27.87 -9.25 -22.19
CA ARG A 448 -26.81 -9.96 -22.93
C ARG A 448 -25.77 -9.03 -23.51
N ASP A 449 -26.05 -7.72 -23.52
CA ASP A 449 -25.17 -6.68 -24.00
C ASP A 449 -24.37 -6.02 -22.84
N ALA A 450 -24.75 -6.32 -21.59
CA ALA A 450 -24.05 -5.93 -20.37
C ALA A 450 -22.55 -6.29 -20.38
N VAL A 451 -21.73 -5.45 -19.74
CA VAL A 451 -20.26 -5.61 -19.66
C VAL A 451 -19.80 -5.70 -18.21
N VAL A 452 -18.76 -6.48 -17.96
CA VAL A 452 -18.06 -6.54 -16.67
C VAL A 452 -16.82 -5.63 -16.72
N VAL A 453 -16.64 -4.77 -15.73
CA VAL A 453 -15.38 -4.06 -15.48
C VAL A 453 -14.73 -4.68 -14.25
N ASN A 454 -13.61 -5.38 -14.47
CA ASN A 454 -12.88 -6.06 -13.40
C ASN A 454 -11.63 -5.26 -12.99
N VAL A 455 -11.63 -4.74 -11.76
CA VAL A 455 -10.50 -3.98 -11.19
C VAL A 455 -9.49 -4.83 -10.43
N GLY A 456 -9.73 -6.14 -10.29
CA GLY A 456 -8.80 -7.08 -9.65
C GLY A 456 -7.88 -7.81 -10.63
N LEU A 457 -7.43 -9.00 -10.21
CA LEU A 457 -6.70 -9.94 -11.06
C LEU A 457 -7.60 -10.49 -12.19
N ALA A 458 -7.00 -10.92 -13.29
CA ALA A 458 -7.74 -11.54 -14.39
C ALA A 458 -8.31 -12.89 -13.95
N PRO A 459 -9.58 -13.22 -14.26
CA PRO A 459 -10.18 -14.47 -13.81
C PRO A 459 -9.61 -15.67 -14.57
N GLU A 460 -9.35 -16.76 -13.86
CA GLU A 460 -8.94 -18.04 -14.43
C GLU A 460 -10.07 -18.66 -15.26
N ALA A 461 -11.30 -18.60 -14.71
CA ALA A 461 -12.50 -19.09 -15.36
C ALA A 461 -13.24 -17.96 -16.07
N ALA A 462 -13.48 -18.10 -17.37
CA ALA A 462 -14.21 -17.11 -18.16
C ALA A 462 -15.55 -16.71 -17.52
N LEU A 463 -15.91 -15.44 -17.65
CA LEU A 463 -17.21 -14.90 -17.25
C LEU A 463 -18.20 -14.99 -18.43
N PRO A 464 -19.52 -15.08 -18.18
CA PRO A 464 -20.53 -15.21 -19.23
C PRO A 464 -20.84 -13.89 -19.97
N LEU A 465 -20.19 -12.78 -19.58
CA LEU A 465 -20.28 -11.46 -20.20
C LEU A 465 -18.90 -11.01 -20.71
N PRO A 466 -18.84 -10.09 -21.70
CA PRO A 466 -17.59 -9.41 -22.06
C PRO A 466 -16.98 -8.70 -20.86
N VAL A 467 -15.63 -8.73 -20.75
CA VAL A 467 -14.89 -8.17 -19.62
C VAL A 467 -13.94 -7.08 -20.10
N VAL A 468 -13.91 -5.94 -19.41
CA VAL A 468 -12.80 -4.96 -19.42
C VAL A 468 -11.92 -5.26 -18.21
N GLN A 469 -10.66 -5.63 -18.44
CA GLN A 469 -9.72 -6.01 -17.40
C GLN A 469 -8.84 -4.82 -17.02
N VAL A 470 -9.11 -4.17 -15.88
CA VAL A 470 -8.44 -2.93 -15.46
C VAL A 470 -7.18 -3.20 -14.65
N GLY A 471 -7.21 -4.16 -13.71
CA GLY A 471 -6.02 -4.55 -12.95
C GLY A 471 -5.62 -3.62 -11.79
N ALA A 472 -6.39 -2.57 -11.48
CA ALA A 472 -6.28 -1.81 -10.23
C ALA A 472 -7.62 -1.12 -9.92
N ALA A 473 -7.94 -0.97 -8.63
CA ALA A 473 -9.11 -0.21 -8.17
C ALA A 473 -8.78 1.29 -8.07
N SER A 474 -8.27 1.88 -9.16
CA SER A 474 -7.82 3.27 -9.23
C SER A 474 -8.81 4.17 -9.97
N ARG A 475 -8.69 5.49 -9.79
CA ARG A 475 -9.50 6.46 -10.54
C ARG A 475 -9.10 6.47 -12.01
N VAL A 476 -7.80 6.55 -12.31
CA VAL A 476 -7.30 6.51 -13.70
C VAL A 476 -7.71 5.21 -14.43
N GLY A 477 -7.72 4.06 -13.73
CA GLY A 477 -8.20 2.80 -14.29
C GLY A 477 -9.69 2.82 -14.64
N ALA A 478 -10.52 3.44 -13.80
CA ALA A 478 -11.95 3.63 -14.07
C ALA A 478 -12.21 4.63 -15.20
N GLU A 479 -11.45 5.72 -15.29
CA GLU A 479 -11.54 6.72 -16.36
C GLU A 479 -11.17 6.12 -17.72
N VAL A 480 -10.08 5.32 -17.79
CA VAL A 480 -9.68 4.58 -18.99
C VAL A 480 -10.71 3.50 -19.37
N ALA A 481 -11.25 2.76 -18.39
CA ALA A 481 -12.32 1.79 -18.64
C ALA A 481 -13.60 2.44 -19.18
N ARG A 482 -13.97 3.62 -18.68
CA ARG A 482 -15.09 4.42 -19.21
C ARG A 482 -14.81 4.86 -20.65
N ALA A 483 -13.64 5.42 -20.93
CA ALA A 483 -13.26 5.85 -22.28
C ALA A 483 -13.25 4.70 -23.30
N ARG A 484 -13.00 3.46 -22.85
CA ARG A 484 -13.06 2.23 -23.66
C ARG A 484 -14.49 1.75 -23.95
N LEU A 485 -15.47 2.12 -23.11
CA LEU A 485 -16.87 1.72 -23.22
C LEU A 485 -17.81 2.82 -23.72
N SER A 486 -17.34 4.06 -23.81
CA SER A 486 -18.15 5.22 -24.18
C SER A 486 -17.68 5.86 -25.49
N ALA A 487 -18.63 6.40 -26.26
CA ALA A 487 -18.42 7.08 -27.55
C ALA A 487 -17.49 8.32 -27.51
N ALA A 488 -17.06 8.74 -26.32
CA ALA A 488 -16.33 9.98 -26.06
C ALA A 488 -14.80 9.83 -26.19
N SER A 489 -14.32 9.73 -27.44
CA SER A 489 -12.95 10.11 -27.81
C SER A 489 -12.90 11.61 -28.17
N ALA A 490 -11.87 12.41 -27.88
CA ALA A 490 -10.60 12.26 -27.14
C ALA A 490 -10.06 13.70 -26.86
N PRO A 491 -8.99 13.96 -26.06
CA PRO A 491 -8.03 13.04 -25.42
C PRO A 491 -7.96 13.15 -23.88
N LEU A 492 -7.12 12.29 -23.28
CA LEU A 492 -6.64 12.45 -21.90
C LEU A 492 -5.81 13.74 -21.78
N ILE A 493 -5.86 14.39 -20.62
CA ILE A 493 -5.47 15.80 -20.46
C ILE A 493 -3.96 15.99 -20.51
N SER A 494 -3.47 16.64 -21.58
CA SER A 494 -2.11 17.17 -21.64
C SER A 494 -1.99 18.41 -20.73
N SER A 495 -1.28 18.29 -19.61
CA SER A 495 -1.08 19.35 -18.62
C SER A 495 0.02 20.34 -19.02
N SER A 496 -0.28 21.26 -19.96
CA SER A 496 0.63 22.37 -20.27
C SER A 496 -0.09 23.67 -20.69
N GLU A 497 -0.77 24.34 -19.76
CA GLU A 497 -1.03 25.79 -19.87
C GLU A 497 -0.58 26.50 -18.59
N GLY A 498 0.16 27.59 -18.78
CA GLY A 498 0.92 28.24 -17.71
C GLY A 498 0.10 29.23 -16.89
N ALA A 499 0.33 29.24 -15.57
CA ALA A 499 -0.17 30.27 -14.69
C ALA A 499 0.60 31.59 -14.89
N GLU A 500 0.04 32.54 -15.64
CA GLU A 500 0.45 33.93 -15.56
C GLU A 500 0.21 34.46 -14.12
N ARG A 501 1.23 35.08 -13.53
CA ARG A 501 1.09 35.76 -12.23
C ARG A 501 0.46 37.15 -12.43
N PRO A 502 -0.57 37.53 -11.66
CA PRO A 502 -0.88 38.94 -11.46
C PRO A 502 0.18 39.60 -10.55
N VAL A 503 0.33 40.92 -10.72
CA VAL A 503 1.37 41.79 -10.12
C VAL A 503 1.15 42.05 -8.64
#